data_AF-A0A847UFZ0-F1
#
_entry.id   AF-A0A847UFZ0-F1
#
_cell.length_a   1.000
_cell.length_b   1.000
_cell.length_c   1.000
_cell.angle_alpha   90.00
_cell.angle_beta   90.00
_cell.angle_gamma   90.00
#
_symmetry.space_group_name_H-M   'P 1'
#
loop_
_entity.id
_entity.type
_entity.pdbx_description
1 polymer ?
#
loop_
_entity_poly.entity_id
_entity_poly.type
_entity_poly.pdbx_seq_one_letter_code
_entity_poly.pdbx_strand_id
1 'polypeptide(L)'
;MVPTHRTASRTNAPTRQLLIVATCVVGLLVAAAAMPATAPQPTPPDFLNGESDCQILFSEDPVAGHELTTTVLYDEEPVSDSPVWFNGERVGRTDEDGQVVGTVPYEQTLQVRVELPGGGSCAASIDTGDSDAPLKTVDRSGLGVAALDGVAQQQAQNGSGAYPVRGRIDLSVDEQPYPGETTTLRATIQGNPVADATVSVDGRTIGRTDADGTIEIRAPIEGDRTLTVHVERGAFERETEIVVLRLDATIRTDALLPLPGQSATVAARLGDRPAVNATALVGGERLGRTDADGHVEMTLPADPTARLTVATADQVATTPVLLAFAPTILLTLLAVLALVGVPAAGYSIAGRRGMAIGSGVAVSVLALAYVFLRFGRTIALLGSLALLAVVGLAAFLRSDYSALQAARATAGWFRRLGRRLAADGLWLSGRLEAAVGSLERRLRRLRDRLTGPDATPLADAGRWLTSLPARLVAFVRALARGPSRLFDSEESDHDDLAGESGHADGETTLSRRAQFRRVWRAFAGRVAPETWPRRTAGEVSRRAIDRGLSPGPVRELTDTFRAVEYGDESLTDGQVERARAALNEIRDESEEGSA
;
A
#
# COMPACT_ATOMS: atom_id res chain seq x y z
N MET A 1 -35.56 -12.86 -62.25
CA MET A 1 -36.21 -11.72 -61.57
C MET A 1 -35.12 -10.79 -61.05
N VAL A 2 -34.89 -9.72 -61.79
CA VAL A 2 -34.32 -8.40 -61.40
C VAL A 2 -35.55 -7.51 -61.06
N PRO A 3 -35.52 -6.27 -60.51
CA PRO A 3 -34.65 -5.48 -59.58
C PRO A 3 -35.45 -4.98 -58.31
N THR A 4 -34.93 -4.25 -57.31
CA THR A 4 -34.85 -2.76 -57.22
C THR A 4 -34.42 -2.36 -55.78
N HIS A 5 -33.34 -1.60 -55.56
CA HIS A 5 -33.13 -0.14 -55.62
C HIS A 5 -33.77 0.72 -54.50
N ARG A 6 -32.92 1.36 -53.68
CA ARG A 6 -32.85 2.81 -53.36
C ARG A 6 -31.71 3.05 -52.34
N THR A 7 -30.53 3.54 -52.71
CA THR A 7 -30.08 4.94 -52.93
C THR A 7 -30.17 5.92 -51.75
N ALA A 8 -28.98 6.25 -51.23
CA ALA A 8 -28.41 7.59 -50.98
C ALA A 8 -29.03 8.53 -49.93
N SER A 9 -28.17 9.03 -49.03
CA SER A 9 -27.77 10.45 -49.05
C SER A 9 -26.49 10.72 -48.25
N ARG A 10 -25.66 11.59 -48.84
CA ARG A 10 -24.45 12.23 -48.30
C ARG A 10 -24.79 13.23 -47.20
N THR A 11 -23.87 13.44 -46.26
CA THR A 11 -23.53 14.76 -45.68
C THR A 11 -22.10 14.67 -45.12
N ASN A 12 -21.12 15.27 -45.80
CA ASN A 12 -20.52 16.58 -45.49
C ASN A 12 -19.47 16.52 -44.35
N ALA A 13 -18.24 16.13 -44.70
CA ALA A 13 -17.05 16.46 -43.91
C ALA A 13 -16.43 17.76 -44.45
N PRO A 14 -16.02 18.70 -43.57
CA PRO A 14 -15.77 20.08 -43.94
C PRO A 14 -14.47 20.28 -44.72
N THR A 15 -14.60 21.00 -45.83
CA THR A 15 -13.62 21.40 -46.86
C THR A 15 -12.37 22.15 -46.35
N ARG A 16 -12.19 22.31 -45.03
CA ARG A 16 -11.02 22.97 -44.41
C ARG A 16 -9.84 22.02 -44.15
N GLN A 17 -10.06 20.71 -44.00
CA GLN A 17 -8.98 19.74 -43.74
C GLN A 17 -8.17 19.37 -45.00
N LEU A 18 -8.79 19.40 -46.19
CA LEU A 18 -8.10 19.09 -47.45
C LEU A 18 -7.15 20.20 -47.93
N LEU A 19 -7.43 21.46 -47.56
CA LEU A 19 -6.57 22.61 -47.92
C LEU A 19 -5.25 22.64 -47.13
N ILE A 20 -5.23 22.13 -45.90
CA ILE A 20 -4.03 22.10 -45.03
C ILE A 20 -3.08 20.96 -45.44
N VAL A 21 -3.61 19.82 -45.86
CA VAL A 21 -2.79 18.71 -46.36
C VAL A 21 -2.18 19.06 -47.73
N ALA A 22 -2.94 19.73 -48.62
CA ALA A 22 -2.42 20.17 -49.91
C ALA A 22 -1.30 21.22 -49.77
N THR A 23 -1.36 22.13 -48.79
CA THR A 23 -0.30 23.13 -48.56
C THR A 23 0.97 22.52 -47.95
N CYS A 24 0.86 21.49 -47.10
CA CYS A 24 2.04 20.77 -46.58
C CYS A 24 2.78 19.98 -47.67
N VAL A 25 2.06 19.36 -48.61
CA VAL A 25 2.68 18.59 -49.71
C VAL A 25 3.39 19.50 -50.72
N VAL A 26 2.83 20.69 -51.00
CA VAL A 26 3.50 21.68 -51.87
C VAL A 26 4.73 22.30 -51.18
N GLY A 27 4.69 22.54 -49.86
CA GLY A 27 5.86 23.01 -49.10
C GLY A 27 7.02 22.00 -49.09
N LEU A 28 6.72 20.70 -49.00
CA LEU A 28 7.71 19.63 -49.06
C LEU A 28 8.30 19.43 -50.47
N LEU A 29 7.50 19.64 -51.53
CA LEU A 29 7.99 19.55 -52.91
C LEU A 29 8.84 20.77 -53.33
N VAL A 30 8.59 21.95 -52.77
CA VAL A 30 9.39 23.16 -53.05
C VAL A 30 10.73 23.16 -52.29
N ALA A 31 10.81 22.51 -51.12
CA ALA A 31 12.07 22.33 -50.39
C ALA A 31 13.03 21.31 -51.03
N ALA A 32 12.50 20.36 -51.82
CA ALA A 32 13.30 19.33 -52.50
C ALA A 32 13.96 19.82 -53.83
N ALA A 33 13.52 20.95 -54.39
CA ALA A 33 13.96 21.44 -55.70
C ALA A 33 15.05 22.53 -55.65
N ALA A 34 15.58 22.86 -54.46
CA ALA A 34 16.49 24.00 -54.28
C ALA A 34 17.81 23.64 -53.56
N MET A 35 18.46 22.53 -53.92
CA MET A 35 19.86 22.28 -53.53
C MET A 35 20.77 22.02 -54.74
N PRO A 36 21.97 22.63 -54.77
CA PRO A 36 22.83 22.70 -55.94
C PRO A 36 23.56 21.39 -56.25
N ALA A 37 23.98 21.30 -57.51
CA ALA A 37 24.63 20.16 -58.15
C ALA A 37 25.92 19.67 -57.46
N THR A 38 25.98 18.34 -57.31
CA THR A 38 27.12 17.43 -57.54
C THR A 38 28.54 17.96 -57.27
N ALA A 39 29.12 17.52 -56.15
CA ALA A 39 30.56 17.25 -56.06
C ALA A 39 30.75 15.73 -55.98
N PRO A 40 31.63 15.10 -56.78
CA PRO A 40 31.91 13.67 -56.65
C PRO A 40 32.68 13.46 -55.34
N GLN A 41 32.09 12.72 -54.40
CA GLN A 41 32.84 12.26 -53.24
C GLN A 41 33.81 11.16 -53.69
N PRO A 42 35.07 11.17 -53.22
CA PRO A 42 36.02 10.11 -53.52
C PRO A 42 35.48 8.80 -52.92
N THR A 43 35.50 7.73 -53.72
CA THR A 43 35.37 6.37 -53.19
C THR A 43 36.38 6.20 -52.06
N PRO A 44 35.94 5.90 -50.82
CA PRO A 44 36.88 5.49 -49.80
C PRO A 44 37.57 4.21 -50.33
N PRO A 45 38.89 4.07 -50.16
CA PRO A 45 39.54 2.80 -50.46
C PRO A 45 38.84 1.70 -49.67
N ASP A 46 38.56 0.58 -50.34
CA ASP A 46 38.30 -0.72 -49.73
C ASP A 46 39.49 -1.09 -48.85
N PHE A 47 39.53 -0.53 -47.65
CA PHE A 47 40.24 -1.14 -46.56
C PHE A 47 39.24 -2.07 -45.92
N LEU A 48 39.45 -3.36 -46.19
CA LEU A 48 38.97 -4.52 -45.45
C LEU A 48 38.57 -4.12 -44.02
N ASN A 49 37.29 -3.79 -43.81
CA ASN A 49 36.69 -3.99 -42.50
C ASN A 49 36.54 -5.50 -42.40
N GLY A 50 37.61 -6.17 -41.99
CA GLY A 50 37.47 -7.48 -41.37
C GLY A 50 36.56 -7.27 -40.18
N GLU A 51 35.27 -7.60 -40.36
CA GLU A 51 34.38 -7.88 -39.26
C GLU A 51 35.18 -8.79 -38.32
N SER A 52 35.35 -8.40 -37.07
CA SER A 52 36.19 -9.16 -36.15
C SER A 52 35.54 -10.51 -35.92
N ASP A 53 36.17 -11.57 -36.40
CA ASP A 53 35.63 -12.93 -36.48
C ASP A 53 35.63 -13.69 -35.13
N CYS A 54 35.87 -13.00 -34.00
CA CYS A 54 35.81 -13.62 -32.68
C CYS A 54 34.40 -13.59 -32.09
N GLN A 55 33.85 -14.77 -31.77
CA GLN A 55 32.55 -14.96 -31.13
C GLN A 55 32.69 -15.68 -29.78
N ILE A 56 32.00 -15.15 -28.77
CA ILE A 56 31.83 -15.80 -27.47
C ILE A 56 30.40 -16.34 -27.44
N LEU A 57 30.24 -17.65 -27.32
CA LEU A 57 28.95 -18.32 -27.26
C LEU A 57 28.72 -18.88 -25.86
N PHE A 58 27.52 -18.64 -25.33
CA PHE A 58 27.10 -19.21 -24.06
C PHE A 58 26.15 -20.37 -24.28
N SER A 59 26.35 -21.47 -23.53
CA SER A 59 25.44 -22.62 -23.53
C SER A 59 24.03 -22.28 -23.05
N GLU A 60 23.92 -21.25 -22.20
CA GLU A 60 22.68 -20.77 -21.61
C GLU A 60 22.79 -19.30 -21.17
N ASP A 61 21.68 -18.72 -20.72
CA ASP A 61 21.68 -17.39 -20.13
C ASP A 61 22.50 -17.36 -18.82
N PRO A 62 23.41 -16.40 -18.61
CA PRO A 62 24.20 -16.31 -17.38
C PRO A 62 23.32 -16.17 -16.11
N VAL A 63 23.45 -17.13 -15.18
CA VAL A 63 22.80 -17.14 -13.87
C VAL A 63 23.85 -17.06 -12.76
N ALA A 64 23.69 -16.09 -11.86
CA ALA A 64 24.64 -15.85 -10.77
C ALA A 64 24.88 -17.10 -9.90
N GLY A 65 26.16 -17.42 -9.67
CA GLY A 65 26.58 -18.59 -8.88
C GLY A 65 26.49 -19.92 -9.61
N HIS A 66 25.99 -19.96 -10.85
CA HIS A 66 25.93 -21.17 -11.66
C HIS A 66 27.19 -21.35 -12.50
N GLU A 67 27.49 -22.58 -12.89
CA GLU A 67 28.54 -22.87 -13.88
C GLU A 67 28.02 -22.49 -15.27
N LEU A 68 28.82 -21.78 -16.04
CA LEU A 68 28.52 -21.38 -17.41
C LEU A 68 29.59 -21.92 -18.34
N THR A 69 29.17 -22.70 -19.34
CA THR A 69 30.06 -23.12 -20.42
C THR A 69 30.13 -22.02 -21.47
N THR A 70 31.33 -21.50 -21.68
CA THR A 70 31.62 -20.45 -22.67
C THR A 70 32.48 -21.03 -23.77
N THR A 71 32.04 -20.91 -25.02
CA THR A 71 32.79 -21.33 -26.21
C THR A 71 33.36 -20.10 -26.90
N VAL A 72 34.65 -20.12 -27.23
CA VAL A 72 35.33 -19.03 -27.94
C VAL A 72 35.71 -19.51 -29.34
N LEU A 73 35.17 -18.83 -30.34
CA LEU A 73 35.48 -19.06 -31.75
C LEU A 73 36.24 -17.86 -32.31
N TYR A 74 37.18 -18.09 -33.21
CA TYR A 74 37.87 -17.08 -34.01
C TYR A 74 37.91 -17.59 -35.46
N ASP A 75 37.42 -16.82 -36.42
CA ASP A 75 37.25 -17.22 -37.83
C ASP A 75 36.43 -18.53 -37.96
N GLU A 76 35.39 -18.69 -37.14
CA GLU A 76 34.57 -19.90 -37.02
C GLU A 76 35.32 -21.17 -36.54
N GLU A 77 36.58 -21.04 -36.12
CA GLU A 77 37.40 -22.12 -35.56
C GLU A 77 37.52 -22.01 -34.02
N PRO A 78 37.49 -23.14 -33.28
CA PRO A 78 37.68 -23.13 -31.84
C PRO A 78 39.05 -22.60 -31.41
N VAL A 79 39.06 -21.65 -30.47
CA VAL A 79 40.32 -21.10 -29.92
C VAL A 79 40.77 -21.93 -28.74
N SER A 80 41.87 -22.68 -28.89
CA SER A 80 42.42 -23.54 -27.82
C SER A 80 43.55 -22.88 -27.02
N ASP A 81 43.72 -23.31 -25.77
CA ASP A 81 44.75 -22.87 -24.81
C ASP A 81 44.76 -21.36 -24.49
N SER A 82 43.65 -20.67 -24.74
CA SER A 82 43.50 -19.23 -24.48
C SER A 82 42.97 -18.98 -23.06
N PRO A 83 43.61 -18.12 -22.24
CA PRO A 83 43.12 -17.80 -20.92
C PRO A 83 41.84 -16.95 -20.98
N VAL A 84 40.88 -17.26 -20.10
CA VAL A 84 39.58 -16.58 -20.00
C VAL A 84 39.37 -16.04 -18.59
N TRP A 85 38.74 -14.88 -18.49
CA TRP A 85 38.41 -14.21 -17.23
C TRP A 85 36.94 -13.79 -17.17
N PHE A 86 36.32 -13.95 -16.01
CA PHE A 86 35.01 -13.41 -15.66
C PHE A 86 35.20 -12.31 -14.62
N ASN A 87 34.76 -11.08 -14.90
CA ASN A 87 34.88 -9.89 -14.04
C ASN A 87 36.30 -9.66 -13.50
N GLY A 88 37.32 -10.00 -14.31
CA GLY A 88 38.72 -9.87 -13.94
C GLY A 88 39.32 -11.07 -13.18
N GLU A 89 38.49 -12.01 -12.72
CA GLU A 89 38.94 -13.28 -12.12
C GLU A 89 39.19 -14.32 -13.21
N ARG A 90 40.33 -15.02 -13.14
CA ARG A 90 40.72 -15.98 -14.16
C ARG A 90 40.00 -17.30 -13.94
N VAL A 91 39.11 -17.68 -14.85
CA VAL A 91 38.33 -18.92 -14.75
C VAL A 91 39.09 -20.13 -15.27
N GLY A 92 39.87 -19.98 -16.35
CA GLY A 92 40.54 -21.14 -16.95
C GLY A 92 41.29 -20.83 -18.23
N ARG A 93 41.59 -21.90 -18.98
CA ARG A 93 41.97 -21.85 -20.40
C ARG A 93 40.95 -22.62 -21.21
N THR A 94 40.74 -22.21 -22.45
CA THR A 94 39.92 -22.96 -23.40
C THR A 94 40.58 -24.30 -23.77
N ASP A 95 39.76 -25.34 -23.93
CA ASP A 95 40.20 -26.67 -24.38
C ASP A 95 40.34 -26.78 -25.91
N GLU A 96 40.48 -28.00 -26.44
CA GLU A 96 40.58 -28.26 -27.89
C GLU A 96 39.31 -27.87 -28.66
N ASP A 97 38.15 -27.87 -27.99
CA ASP A 97 36.85 -27.47 -28.54
C ASP A 97 36.55 -25.97 -28.30
N GLY A 98 37.52 -25.22 -27.79
CA GLY A 98 37.38 -23.79 -27.51
C GLY A 98 36.50 -23.49 -26.29
N GLN A 99 36.22 -24.47 -25.43
CA GLN A 99 35.31 -24.34 -24.30
C GLN A 99 36.03 -24.06 -22.99
N VAL A 100 35.39 -23.29 -22.11
CA VAL A 100 35.80 -23.10 -20.71
C VAL A 100 34.57 -23.09 -19.82
N VAL A 101 34.65 -23.76 -18.68
CA VAL A 101 33.61 -23.74 -17.64
C VAL A 101 34.06 -22.82 -16.53
N GLY A 102 33.20 -21.89 -16.12
CA GLY A 102 33.46 -20.98 -15.00
C GLY A 102 32.19 -20.62 -14.26
N THR A 103 32.30 -20.32 -12.97
CA THR A 103 31.17 -19.87 -12.15
C THR A 103 30.86 -18.40 -12.44
N VAL A 104 29.60 -18.09 -12.75
CA VAL A 104 29.15 -16.71 -12.97
C VAL A 104 29.19 -15.95 -11.63
N PRO A 105 29.82 -14.77 -11.56
CA PRO A 105 29.89 -13.98 -10.34
C PRO A 105 28.50 -13.47 -9.92
N TYR A 106 28.35 -13.18 -8.63
CA TYR A 106 27.12 -12.61 -8.07
C TYR A 106 27.01 -11.10 -8.33
N GLU A 107 27.20 -10.69 -9.59
CA GLU A 107 27.05 -9.31 -10.06
C GLU A 107 25.94 -9.23 -11.11
N GLN A 108 25.43 -8.02 -11.37
CA GLN A 108 24.37 -7.81 -12.38
C GLN A 108 24.91 -7.86 -13.81
N THR A 109 26.24 -7.87 -13.98
CA THR A 109 26.90 -7.88 -15.27
C THR A 109 28.09 -8.84 -15.22
N LEU A 110 28.16 -9.73 -16.21
CA LEU A 110 29.26 -10.62 -16.48
C LEU A 110 30.13 -10.00 -17.57
N GLN A 111 31.34 -9.58 -17.22
CA GLN A 111 32.38 -9.17 -18.16
C GLN A 111 33.26 -10.37 -18.48
N VAL A 112 33.20 -10.85 -19.72
CA VAL A 112 34.10 -11.90 -20.21
C VAL A 112 35.26 -11.25 -20.93
N ARG A 113 36.49 -11.66 -20.60
CA ARG A 113 37.70 -11.27 -21.31
C ARG A 113 38.45 -12.51 -21.76
N VAL A 114 38.96 -12.50 -22.98
CA VAL A 114 39.75 -13.58 -23.59
C VAL A 114 41.03 -13.02 -24.18
N GLU A 115 42.16 -13.69 -23.96
CA GLU A 115 43.43 -13.37 -24.62
C GLU A 115 43.58 -14.25 -25.86
N LEU A 116 43.49 -13.61 -27.03
CA LEU A 116 43.56 -14.30 -28.32
C LEU A 116 45.03 -14.45 -28.78
N PRO A 117 45.41 -15.58 -29.40
CA PRO A 117 46.79 -15.80 -29.88
C PRO A 117 47.25 -14.78 -30.93
N GLY A 118 46.32 -14.26 -31.74
CA GLY A 118 46.57 -13.27 -32.80
C GLY A 118 46.24 -11.82 -32.44
N GLY A 119 45.65 -11.58 -31.26
CA GLY A 119 44.98 -10.32 -30.92
C GLY A 119 43.65 -10.12 -31.68
N GLY A 120 42.66 -9.49 -31.04
CA GLY A 120 41.36 -9.20 -31.66
C GLY A 120 40.28 -8.81 -30.64
N SER A 121 39.16 -8.26 -31.10
CA SER A 121 37.99 -8.01 -30.27
C SER A 121 36.94 -9.11 -30.44
N CYS A 122 36.35 -9.57 -29.34
CA CYS A 122 35.28 -10.57 -29.36
C CYS A 122 33.93 -9.91 -29.07
N ALA A 123 32.90 -10.32 -29.81
CA ALA A 123 31.50 -10.08 -29.46
C ALA A 123 30.91 -11.36 -28.84
N ALA A 124 29.92 -11.27 -27.94
CA ALA A 124 29.17 -12.48 -27.59
C ALA A 124 27.79 -12.52 -28.21
N SER A 125 27.33 -13.75 -28.37
CA SER A 125 25.97 -14.12 -28.68
C SER A 125 25.54 -15.23 -27.72
N ILE A 126 24.23 -15.37 -27.51
CA ILE A 126 23.66 -16.50 -26.78
C ILE A 126 23.22 -17.51 -27.85
N ASP A 127 23.73 -18.73 -27.78
CA ASP A 127 23.27 -19.81 -28.66
C ASP A 127 22.09 -20.51 -27.99
N THR A 128 20.91 -19.89 -28.07
CA THR A 128 19.68 -20.67 -27.91
C THR A 128 19.57 -21.49 -29.19
N GLY A 129 19.82 -22.80 -29.14
CA GLY A 129 19.86 -23.72 -30.29
C GLY A 129 18.56 -23.88 -31.10
N ASP A 130 17.91 -22.77 -31.43
CA ASP A 130 16.83 -22.63 -32.40
C ASP A 130 17.44 -22.07 -33.69
N SER A 131 18.08 -22.96 -34.44
CA SER A 131 18.62 -22.66 -35.76
C SER A 131 17.47 -22.55 -36.78
N ASP A 132 16.90 -21.35 -36.91
CA ASP A 132 16.20 -20.87 -38.12
C ASP A 132 16.26 -19.32 -38.24
N ALA A 133 17.22 -18.86 -39.07
CA ALA A 133 17.58 -17.54 -39.67
C ALA A 133 16.55 -16.37 -39.77
N PRO A 134 16.87 -15.15 -40.31
CA PRO A 134 18.14 -14.49 -40.68
C PRO A 134 18.32 -13.03 -40.15
N LEU A 135 19.52 -12.46 -40.37
CA LEU A 135 19.89 -11.03 -40.26
C LEU A 135 18.86 -10.03 -40.85
N LYS A 136 18.46 -9.00 -40.09
CA LYS A 136 18.58 -7.56 -40.45
C LYS A 136 17.88 -6.60 -39.47
N THR A 137 18.57 -5.46 -39.27
CA THR A 137 18.10 -4.12 -38.87
C THR A 137 17.99 -3.80 -37.38
N VAL A 138 18.88 -2.93 -36.87
CA VAL A 138 18.49 -1.59 -36.41
C VAL A 138 19.61 -0.59 -36.72
N ASP A 139 19.30 0.34 -37.62
CA ASP A 139 19.98 1.62 -37.81
C ASP A 139 19.66 2.56 -36.63
N ARG A 140 20.70 3.08 -35.94
CA ARG A 140 20.64 4.35 -35.21
C ARG A 140 22.00 5.03 -35.22
N SER A 141 22.21 5.90 -36.20
CA SER A 141 23.16 7.01 -36.08
C SER A 141 22.45 8.25 -35.54
N GLY A 142 23.01 8.86 -34.48
CA GLY A 142 22.50 10.10 -33.91
C GLY A 142 23.36 10.72 -32.80
N LEU A 143 24.52 11.28 -33.17
CA LEU A 143 25.17 12.49 -32.63
C LEU A 143 25.81 12.51 -31.22
N GLY A 144 27.07 12.98 -31.11
CA GLY A 144 27.51 13.81 -29.97
C GLY A 144 28.89 13.61 -29.33
N VAL A 145 29.96 13.94 -30.07
CA VAL A 145 31.33 14.42 -29.69
C VAL A 145 31.83 14.47 -28.22
N ALA A 146 33.10 13.99 -28.08
CA ALA A 146 34.24 14.48 -27.27
C ALA A 146 34.37 14.16 -25.76
N ALA A 147 35.30 13.25 -25.46
CA ALA A 147 36.35 13.48 -24.46
C ALA A 147 37.67 12.85 -24.96
N LEU A 148 38.74 13.65 -24.89
CA LEU A 148 40.11 13.35 -25.30
C LEU A 148 40.94 12.77 -24.14
N ASP A 149 42.09 12.23 -24.52
CA ASP A 149 43.31 11.94 -23.75
C ASP A 149 43.47 10.57 -23.07
N GLY A 150 44.44 9.81 -23.61
CA GLY A 150 44.98 8.58 -23.05
C GLY A 150 46.03 7.97 -23.98
N VAL A 151 47.29 8.28 -23.71
CA VAL A 151 48.49 7.91 -24.47
C VAL A 151 48.69 6.39 -24.59
N ALA A 152 49.27 5.98 -25.72
CA ALA A 152 49.68 4.64 -26.12
C ALA A 152 50.23 3.70 -25.02
N GLN A 153 49.71 2.47 -25.02
CA GLN A 153 50.50 1.25 -24.83
C GLN A 153 50.04 0.20 -25.85
N GLN A 154 50.98 -0.26 -26.69
CA GLN A 154 50.82 -1.47 -27.50
C GLN A 154 50.60 -2.65 -26.55
N GLN A 155 49.39 -3.20 -26.54
CA GLN A 155 49.01 -4.38 -25.76
C GLN A 155 48.18 -5.30 -26.65
N ALA A 156 48.42 -6.61 -26.53
CA ALA A 156 47.60 -7.65 -27.15
C ALA A 156 46.13 -7.28 -27.03
N GLN A 157 45.45 -7.09 -28.17
CA GLN A 157 44.06 -6.68 -28.18
C GLN A 157 43.26 -7.86 -27.62
N ASN A 158 42.87 -7.76 -26.34
CA ASN A 158 42.07 -8.75 -25.65
C ASN A 158 40.60 -8.53 -26.04
N GLY A 159 39.89 -9.59 -26.40
CA GLY A 159 38.46 -9.54 -26.63
C GLY A 159 37.74 -9.41 -25.30
N SER A 160 36.87 -8.41 -25.14
CA SER A 160 36.05 -8.25 -23.94
C SER A 160 34.62 -7.86 -24.26
N GLY A 161 33.65 -8.44 -23.55
CA GLY A 161 32.25 -8.02 -23.62
C GLY A 161 31.53 -8.15 -22.28
N ALA A 162 30.43 -7.41 -22.13
CA ALA A 162 29.65 -7.29 -20.89
C ALA A 162 28.21 -7.75 -21.12
N TYR A 163 27.71 -8.63 -20.25
CA TYR A 163 26.44 -9.33 -20.41
C TYR A 163 25.59 -9.24 -19.16
N PRO A 164 24.27 -9.01 -19.28
CA PRO A 164 23.39 -8.96 -18.12
C PRO A 164 23.30 -10.33 -17.46
N VAL A 165 23.44 -10.36 -16.13
CA VAL A 165 23.22 -11.57 -15.32
C VAL A 165 21.86 -11.45 -14.67
N ARG A 166 21.01 -12.46 -14.86
CA ARG A 166 19.69 -12.50 -14.21
C ARG A 166 19.81 -13.21 -12.86
N GLY A 167 19.20 -12.64 -11.84
CA GLY A 167 19.12 -13.28 -10.53
C GLY A 167 18.04 -12.66 -9.66
N ARG A 168 17.22 -13.51 -9.06
CA ARG A 168 16.35 -13.16 -7.95
C ARG A 168 16.50 -14.27 -6.93
N ILE A 169 16.78 -13.89 -5.68
CA ILE A 169 16.87 -14.85 -4.59
C ILE A 169 15.43 -15.24 -4.20
N ASP A 170 15.15 -16.53 -4.31
CA ASP A 170 13.95 -17.19 -3.80
C ASP A 170 14.31 -17.90 -2.49
N LEU A 171 13.56 -17.59 -1.43
CA LEU A 171 13.76 -18.12 -0.08
C LEU A 171 12.66 -19.13 0.25
N SER A 172 13.04 -20.26 0.81
CA SER A 172 12.13 -21.30 1.29
C SER A 172 12.56 -21.80 2.66
N VAL A 173 11.60 -22.28 3.43
CA VAL A 173 11.79 -22.79 4.80
C VAL A 173 11.15 -24.17 4.85
N ASP A 174 11.87 -25.15 5.38
CA ASP A 174 11.40 -26.55 5.44
C ASP A 174 10.11 -26.66 6.26
N GLU A 175 10.14 -26.14 7.49
CA GLU A 175 8.98 -26.08 8.39
C GLU A 175 8.91 -24.76 9.13
N GLN A 176 7.70 -24.23 9.35
CA GLN A 176 7.54 -23.02 10.15
C GLN A 176 7.86 -23.33 11.62
N PRO A 177 8.81 -22.61 12.24
CA PRO A 177 9.31 -22.94 13.57
C PRO A 177 8.38 -22.48 14.70
N TYR A 178 8.43 -23.18 15.83
CA TYR A 178 7.93 -22.69 17.12
C TYR A 178 8.91 -21.69 17.76
N PRO A 179 8.47 -20.85 18.72
CA PRO A 179 9.37 -19.94 19.43
C PRO A 179 10.54 -20.69 20.09
N GLY A 180 11.78 -20.29 19.79
CA GLY A 180 13.00 -20.91 20.29
C GLY A 180 13.51 -22.12 19.49
N GLU A 181 12.72 -22.62 18.54
CA GLU A 181 13.08 -23.74 17.67
C GLU A 181 13.98 -23.29 16.51
N THR A 182 14.74 -24.23 15.96
CA THR A 182 15.58 -24.04 14.77
C THR A 182 14.87 -24.55 13.51
N THR A 183 14.97 -23.82 12.41
CA THR A 183 14.50 -24.25 11.08
C THR A 183 15.57 -24.00 10.03
N THR A 184 15.53 -24.76 8.94
CA THR A 184 16.45 -24.61 7.81
C THR A 184 15.87 -23.63 6.81
N LEU A 185 16.64 -22.58 6.52
CA LEU A 185 16.37 -21.65 5.43
C LEU A 185 17.18 -22.10 4.21
N ARG A 186 16.53 -22.16 3.04
CA ARG A 186 17.18 -22.42 1.75
C ARG A 186 17.02 -21.23 0.82
N ALA A 187 18.13 -20.76 0.27
CA ALA A 187 18.20 -19.68 -0.70
C ALA A 187 18.61 -20.21 -2.08
N THR A 188 17.84 -19.84 -3.11
CA THR A 188 18.09 -20.25 -4.49
C THR A 188 17.96 -19.09 -5.48
N ILE A 189 18.63 -19.16 -6.63
CA ILE A 189 18.41 -18.29 -7.79
C ILE A 189 18.07 -19.18 -8.97
N GLN A 190 16.84 -19.05 -9.49
CA GLN A 190 16.31 -19.93 -10.56
C GLN A 190 16.46 -21.43 -10.24
N GLY A 191 16.35 -21.80 -8.96
CA GLY A 191 16.50 -23.18 -8.49
C GLY A 191 17.94 -23.60 -8.15
N ASN A 192 18.96 -22.81 -8.52
CA ASN A 192 20.35 -23.08 -8.14
C ASN A 192 20.66 -22.59 -6.71
N PRO A 193 21.40 -23.34 -5.89
CA PRO A 193 21.72 -22.94 -4.53
C PRO A 193 22.59 -21.69 -4.49
N VAL A 194 22.29 -20.78 -3.55
CA VAL A 194 23.09 -19.56 -3.34
C VAL A 194 24.05 -19.80 -2.18
N ALA A 195 25.30 -20.16 -2.48
CA ALA A 195 26.32 -20.37 -1.47
C ALA A 195 26.92 -19.06 -0.95
N ASP A 196 27.42 -19.08 0.30
CA ASP A 196 28.10 -17.97 0.95
C ASP A 196 27.30 -16.64 0.98
N ALA A 197 25.96 -16.72 0.94
CA ALA A 197 25.08 -15.57 1.12
C ALA A 197 25.06 -15.15 2.58
N THR A 198 25.23 -13.87 2.87
CA THR A 198 25.12 -13.34 4.23
C THR A 198 23.66 -13.34 4.64
N VAL A 199 23.36 -13.98 5.77
CA VAL A 199 21.99 -14.05 6.30
C VAL A 199 21.92 -13.28 7.61
N SER A 200 20.90 -12.43 7.71
CA SER A 200 20.57 -11.67 8.91
C SER A 200 19.12 -11.89 9.31
N VAL A 201 18.89 -11.94 10.62
CA VAL A 201 17.58 -12.10 11.25
C VAL A 201 17.33 -10.89 12.14
N ASP A 202 16.22 -10.19 11.90
CA ASP A 202 15.85 -8.94 12.59
C ASP A 202 17.00 -7.92 12.62
N GLY A 203 17.71 -7.80 11.48
CA GLY A 203 18.85 -6.90 11.30
C GLY A 203 20.17 -7.36 11.93
N ARG A 204 20.24 -8.56 12.53
CA ARG A 204 21.48 -9.14 13.08
C ARG A 204 22.00 -10.26 12.17
N THR A 205 23.21 -10.12 11.66
CA THR A 205 23.87 -11.18 10.88
C THR A 205 24.11 -12.41 11.73
N ILE A 206 23.59 -13.56 11.29
CA ILE A 206 23.72 -14.85 11.99
C ILE A 206 24.80 -15.75 11.39
N GLY A 207 25.08 -15.60 10.08
CA GLY A 207 26.03 -16.46 9.38
C GLY A 207 25.93 -16.36 7.87
N ARG A 208 26.47 -17.37 7.20
CA ARG A 208 26.43 -17.52 5.74
C ARG A 208 25.80 -18.84 5.34
N THR A 209 25.15 -18.88 4.18
CA THR A 209 24.66 -20.12 3.60
C THR A 209 25.82 -21.04 3.19
N ASP A 210 25.60 -22.35 3.29
CA ASP A 210 26.55 -23.37 2.85
C ASP A 210 26.52 -23.61 1.33
N ALA A 211 27.26 -24.61 0.85
CA ALA A 211 27.33 -24.96 -0.58
C ALA A 211 25.98 -25.38 -1.19
N ASP A 212 25.06 -25.89 -0.37
CA ASP A 212 23.70 -26.27 -0.77
C ASP A 212 22.72 -25.08 -0.67
N GLY A 213 23.23 -23.88 -0.35
CA GLY A 213 22.44 -22.67 -0.19
C GLY A 213 21.58 -22.67 1.06
N THR A 214 21.95 -23.44 2.09
CA THR A 214 21.18 -23.60 3.32
C THR A 214 21.84 -22.99 4.55
N ILE A 215 21.03 -22.62 5.54
CA ILE A 215 21.49 -22.18 6.86
C ILE A 215 20.42 -22.50 7.92
N GLU A 216 20.86 -22.91 9.11
CA GLU A 216 19.96 -23.05 10.26
C GLU A 216 19.74 -21.70 10.93
N ILE A 217 18.46 -21.34 11.14
CA ILE A 217 18.06 -20.12 11.83
C ILE A 217 17.20 -20.48 13.05
N ARG A 218 17.29 -19.69 14.13
CA ARG A 218 16.48 -19.91 15.34
C ARG A 218 15.39 -18.87 15.45
N ALA A 219 14.16 -19.34 15.67
CA ALA A 219 13.02 -18.47 15.89
C ALA A 219 13.11 -17.73 17.24
N PRO A 220 12.81 -16.42 17.29
CA PRO A 220 12.76 -15.66 18.54
C PRO A 220 11.73 -16.23 19.52
N ILE A 221 12.10 -16.30 20.81
CA ILE A 221 11.18 -16.71 21.88
C ILE A 221 10.12 -15.62 22.11
N GLU A 222 10.53 -14.35 22.07
CA GLU A 222 9.68 -13.16 22.21
C GLU A 222 9.53 -12.48 20.85
N GLY A 223 8.40 -11.81 20.58
CA GLY A 223 8.17 -11.11 19.30
C GLY A 223 6.74 -11.20 18.76
N ASP A 224 6.52 -10.58 17.61
CA ASP A 224 5.22 -10.32 16.96
C ASP A 224 4.75 -11.41 15.99
N ARG A 225 5.12 -12.68 16.26
CA ARG A 225 4.76 -13.89 15.49
C ARG A 225 5.46 -13.99 14.12
N THR A 226 6.30 -13.04 13.79
CA THR A 226 7.11 -13.03 12.57
C THR A 226 8.57 -12.82 12.95
N LEU A 227 9.46 -13.29 12.09
CA LEU A 227 10.87 -12.92 12.14
C LEU A 227 11.28 -12.50 10.72
N THR A 228 12.01 -11.39 10.62
CA THR A 228 12.41 -10.84 9.32
C THR A 228 13.77 -11.38 8.95
N VAL A 229 13.85 -12.06 7.81
CA VAL A 229 15.10 -12.61 7.28
C VAL A 229 15.53 -11.81 6.05
N HIS A 230 16.75 -11.33 6.08
CA HIS A 230 17.39 -10.70 4.94
C HIS A 230 18.61 -11.51 4.50
N VAL A 231 18.65 -11.88 3.23
CA VAL A 231 19.70 -12.67 2.58
C VAL A 231 20.34 -11.83 1.48
N GLU A 232 21.66 -11.69 1.52
CA GLU A 232 22.43 -10.86 0.60
C GLU A 232 23.62 -11.63 0.03
N ARG A 233 23.79 -11.58 -1.30
CA ARG A 233 24.94 -12.14 -2.00
C ARG A 233 25.30 -11.26 -3.20
N GLY A 234 26.43 -10.56 -3.09
CA GLY A 234 26.92 -9.67 -4.15
C GLY A 234 25.90 -8.57 -4.44
N ALA A 235 25.47 -8.45 -5.70
CA ALA A 235 24.46 -7.46 -6.12
C ALA A 235 23.00 -7.93 -5.95
N PHE A 236 22.79 -9.12 -5.36
CA PHE A 236 21.46 -9.72 -5.19
C PHE A 236 21.08 -9.78 -3.71
N GLU A 237 19.88 -9.33 -3.40
CA GLU A 237 19.34 -9.33 -2.04
C GLU A 237 17.87 -9.78 -2.02
N ARG A 238 17.44 -10.31 -0.88
CA ARG A 238 16.03 -10.62 -0.62
C ARG A 238 15.71 -10.51 0.86
N GLU A 239 14.60 -9.84 1.14
CA GLU A 239 13.97 -9.82 2.46
C GLU A 239 12.67 -10.66 2.44
N THR A 240 12.41 -11.39 3.52
CA THR A 240 11.18 -12.15 3.72
C THR A 240 10.80 -12.24 5.20
N GLU A 241 9.52 -12.41 5.48
CA GLU A 241 9.01 -12.63 6.83
C GLU A 241 8.66 -14.12 6.99
N ILE A 242 9.22 -14.76 8.01
CA ILE A 242 8.90 -16.15 8.36
C ILE A 242 7.95 -16.13 9.55
N VAL A 243 6.83 -16.85 9.42
CA VAL A 243 5.83 -16.98 10.48
C VAL A 243 6.35 -17.94 11.56
N VAL A 244 6.37 -17.46 12.80
CA VAL A 244 6.63 -18.27 14.00
C VAL A 244 5.29 -18.78 14.53
N LEU A 245 5.15 -20.10 14.58
CA LEU A 245 3.92 -20.75 15.00
C LEU A 245 3.70 -20.52 16.51
N ARG A 246 2.82 -19.58 16.86
CA ARG A 246 2.43 -19.37 18.26
C ARG A 246 1.04 -19.95 18.53
N LEU A 247 0.89 -20.56 19.69
CA LEU A 247 -0.40 -20.98 20.19
C LEU A 247 -1.26 -19.75 20.50
N ASP A 248 -2.42 -19.67 19.85
CA ASP A 248 -3.45 -18.67 20.11
C ASP A 248 -4.72 -19.38 20.60
N ALA A 249 -5.44 -18.75 21.51
CA ALA A 249 -6.69 -19.23 22.07
C ALA A 249 -7.70 -18.11 22.11
N THR A 250 -8.79 -18.25 21.34
CA THR A 250 -9.86 -17.25 21.26
C THR A 250 -11.16 -17.83 21.78
N ILE A 251 -12.01 -16.97 22.35
CA ILE A 251 -13.35 -17.33 22.81
C ILE A 251 -14.34 -16.82 21.78
N ARG A 252 -15.12 -17.74 21.19
CA ARG A 252 -16.16 -17.42 20.22
C ARG A 252 -17.54 -17.60 20.84
N THR A 253 -18.42 -16.65 20.57
CA THR A 253 -19.78 -16.61 21.11
C THR A 253 -20.76 -16.35 19.97
N ASP A 254 -21.82 -17.15 19.89
CA ASP A 254 -22.89 -16.94 18.91
C ASP A 254 -23.89 -15.86 19.35
N ALA A 255 -23.88 -15.53 20.65
CA ALA A 255 -24.69 -14.47 21.20
C ALA A 255 -24.15 -13.08 20.82
N LEU A 256 -25.04 -12.20 20.38
CA LEU A 256 -24.73 -10.80 20.11
C LEU A 256 -24.24 -10.05 21.37
N LEU A 257 -24.76 -10.43 22.53
CA LEU A 257 -24.38 -9.93 23.85
C LEU A 257 -24.07 -11.12 24.75
N PRO A 258 -22.80 -11.54 24.82
CA PRO A 258 -22.40 -12.65 25.68
C PRO A 258 -22.69 -12.36 27.15
N LEU A 259 -23.27 -13.33 27.84
CA LEU A 259 -23.58 -13.29 29.26
C LEU A 259 -23.05 -14.54 29.98
N PRO A 260 -22.75 -14.46 31.28
CA PRO A 260 -22.43 -15.63 32.09
C PRO A 260 -23.45 -16.77 31.93
N GLY A 261 -22.96 -18.01 31.92
CA GLY A 261 -23.78 -19.21 31.79
C GLY A 261 -24.18 -19.55 30.34
N GLN A 262 -23.85 -18.73 29.35
CA GLN A 262 -24.06 -19.05 27.94
C GLN A 262 -22.97 -19.97 27.38
N SER A 263 -23.32 -20.75 26.37
CA SER A 263 -22.37 -21.57 25.61
C SER A 263 -21.43 -20.69 24.79
N ALA A 264 -20.16 -21.07 24.76
CA ALA A 264 -19.14 -20.48 23.92
C ALA A 264 -18.17 -21.58 23.47
N THR A 265 -17.37 -21.29 22.45
CA THR A 265 -16.39 -22.23 21.92
C THR A 265 -15.01 -21.63 22.05
N VAL A 266 -14.08 -22.37 22.66
CA VAL A 266 -12.66 -22.07 22.54
C VAL A 266 -12.20 -22.50 21.16
N ALA A 267 -11.56 -21.59 20.42
CA ALA A 267 -10.84 -21.94 19.21
C ALA A 267 -9.34 -21.75 19.45
N ALA A 268 -8.59 -22.84 19.42
CA ALA A 268 -7.15 -22.88 19.61
C ALA A 268 -6.43 -23.15 18.27
N ARG A 269 -5.38 -22.38 17.98
CA ARG A 269 -4.65 -22.46 16.71
C ARG A 269 -3.15 -22.34 16.92
N LEU A 270 -2.35 -22.99 16.07
CA LEU A 270 -0.92 -22.71 15.89
C LEU A 270 -0.72 -22.12 14.50
N GLY A 271 -0.57 -20.79 14.43
CA GLY A 271 -0.64 -20.07 13.16
C GLY A 271 -1.98 -20.33 12.45
N ASP A 272 -1.91 -20.81 11.21
CA ASP A 272 -3.09 -21.13 10.42
C ASP A 272 -3.65 -22.54 10.67
N ARG A 273 -2.98 -23.38 11.47
CA ARG A 273 -3.41 -24.75 11.74
C ARG A 273 -4.23 -24.84 13.03
N PRO A 274 -5.23 -25.73 13.10
CA PRO A 274 -5.93 -26.01 14.35
C PRO A 274 -4.98 -26.68 15.36
N ALA A 275 -5.06 -26.26 16.63
CA ALA A 275 -4.32 -26.89 17.71
C ALA A 275 -5.07 -28.12 18.20
N VAL A 276 -4.75 -29.30 17.69
CA VAL A 276 -5.43 -30.57 18.06
C VAL A 276 -4.90 -31.10 19.38
N ASN A 277 -5.77 -31.71 20.20
CA ASN A 277 -5.41 -32.37 21.45
C ASN A 277 -4.76 -31.44 22.50
N ALA A 278 -4.96 -30.12 22.37
CA ALA A 278 -4.50 -29.12 23.33
C ALA A 278 -5.41 -29.13 24.56
N THR A 279 -4.83 -29.09 25.75
CA THR A 279 -5.60 -29.10 27.01
C THR A 279 -6.08 -27.70 27.33
N ALA A 280 -7.39 -27.51 27.49
CA ALA A 280 -8.00 -26.23 27.83
C ALA A 280 -8.49 -26.22 29.28
N LEU A 281 -8.25 -25.11 29.97
CA LEU A 281 -8.68 -24.82 31.32
C LEU A 281 -9.28 -23.42 31.41
N VAL A 282 -10.28 -23.21 32.26
CA VAL A 282 -10.85 -21.88 32.55
C VAL A 282 -10.87 -21.68 34.05
N GLY A 283 -10.22 -20.61 34.54
CA GLY A 283 -10.14 -20.35 35.98
C GLY A 283 -9.42 -21.45 36.77
N GLY A 284 -8.57 -22.25 36.11
CA GLY A 284 -7.90 -23.42 36.69
C GLY A 284 -8.69 -24.73 36.61
N GLU A 285 -9.97 -24.70 36.24
CA GLU A 285 -10.79 -25.89 36.03
C GLU A 285 -10.60 -26.44 34.60
N ARG A 286 -10.45 -27.75 34.45
CA ARG A 286 -10.22 -28.39 33.15
C ARG A 286 -11.52 -28.47 32.35
N LEU A 287 -11.54 -27.87 31.16
CA LEU A 287 -12.64 -27.99 30.19
C LEU A 287 -12.57 -29.30 29.40
N GLY A 288 -11.37 -29.66 28.94
CA GLY A 288 -11.19 -30.81 28.07
C GLY A 288 -9.97 -30.68 27.16
N ARG A 289 -9.99 -31.43 26.05
CA ARG A 289 -9.01 -31.31 24.97
C ARG A 289 -9.69 -30.85 23.70
N THR A 290 -8.96 -30.10 22.90
CA THR A 290 -9.44 -29.64 21.59
C THR A 290 -9.57 -30.80 20.60
N ASP A 291 -10.59 -30.72 19.75
CA ASP A 291 -10.88 -31.68 18.68
C ASP A 291 -9.98 -31.48 17.44
N ALA A 292 -10.32 -32.16 16.33
CA ALA A 292 -9.60 -32.07 15.07
C ALA A 292 -9.64 -30.67 14.42
N ASP A 293 -10.65 -29.87 14.75
CA ASP A 293 -10.81 -28.48 14.29
C ASP A 293 -10.15 -27.48 15.25
N GLY A 294 -9.55 -27.97 16.34
CA GLY A 294 -8.92 -27.14 17.36
C GLY A 294 -9.92 -26.47 18.29
N HIS A 295 -11.13 -27.04 18.42
CA HIS A 295 -12.21 -26.47 19.20
C HIS A 295 -12.49 -27.25 20.48
N VAL A 296 -12.97 -26.56 21.52
CA VAL A 296 -13.55 -27.18 22.70
C VAL A 296 -14.69 -26.32 23.23
N GLU A 297 -15.81 -26.95 23.56
CA GLU A 297 -16.96 -26.26 24.13
C GLU A 297 -16.66 -25.75 25.54
N MET A 298 -17.22 -24.59 25.87
CA MET A 298 -17.17 -24.00 27.19
C MET A 298 -18.51 -23.38 27.56
N THR A 299 -18.72 -23.20 28.87
CA THR A 299 -19.76 -22.30 29.39
C THR A 299 -19.07 -21.06 29.94
N LEU A 300 -19.55 -19.87 29.57
CA LEU A 300 -18.95 -18.62 30.01
C LEU A 300 -19.04 -18.48 31.55
N PRO A 301 -17.92 -18.33 32.27
CA PRO A 301 -17.94 -18.22 33.72
C PRO A 301 -18.55 -16.89 34.17
N ALA A 302 -19.14 -16.89 35.37
CA ALA A 302 -19.66 -15.68 35.99
C ALA A 302 -18.56 -14.75 36.52
N ASP A 303 -17.39 -15.29 36.85
CA ASP A 303 -16.21 -14.50 37.19
C ASP A 303 -15.55 -13.97 35.90
N PRO A 304 -15.62 -12.66 35.63
CA PRO A 304 -15.02 -12.09 34.43
C PRO A 304 -13.49 -12.00 34.50
N THR A 305 -12.90 -12.21 35.69
CA THR A 305 -11.44 -12.21 35.90
C THR A 305 -10.80 -13.57 35.64
N ALA A 306 -11.63 -14.60 35.43
CA ALA A 306 -11.17 -15.93 35.02
C ALA A 306 -10.32 -15.84 33.74
N ARG A 307 -9.33 -16.73 33.66
CA ARG A 307 -8.44 -16.86 32.51
C ARG A 307 -8.67 -18.19 31.82
N LEU A 308 -8.85 -18.14 30.50
CA LEU A 308 -8.74 -19.30 29.64
C LEU A 308 -7.25 -19.60 29.45
N THR A 309 -6.83 -20.83 29.74
CA THR A 309 -5.48 -21.32 29.48
C THR A 309 -5.58 -22.52 28.55
N VAL A 310 -4.89 -22.47 27.41
CA VAL A 310 -4.77 -23.59 26.48
C VAL A 310 -3.29 -23.97 26.43
N ALA A 311 -3.01 -25.26 26.59
CA ALA A 311 -1.63 -25.77 26.61
C ALA A 311 -1.46 -26.94 25.62
N THR A 312 -0.38 -26.90 24.85
CA THR A 312 0.15 -28.02 24.08
C THR A 312 1.37 -28.61 24.79
N ALA A 313 2.11 -29.51 24.15
CA ALA A 313 3.38 -30.01 24.69
C ALA A 313 4.41 -28.88 24.87
N ASP A 314 4.44 -27.93 23.92
CA ASP A 314 5.54 -26.97 23.79
C ASP A 314 5.13 -25.52 24.09
N GLN A 315 3.83 -25.22 24.16
CA GLN A 315 3.33 -23.84 24.32
C GLN A 315 2.12 -23.72 25.23
N VAL A 316 1.98 -22.55 25.84
CA VAL A 316 0.83 -22.16 26.66
C VAL A 316 0.32 -20.81 26.21
N ALA A 317 -0.99 -20.72 25.95
CA ALA A 317 -1.69 -19.48 25.63
C ALA A 317 -2.69 -19.14 26.74
N THR A 318 -2.70 -17.88 27.17
CA THR A 318 -3.63 -17.41 28.21
C THR A 318 -4.42 -16.22 27.71
N THR A 319 -5.75 -16.33 27.78
CA THR A 319 -6.69 -15.32 27.30
C THR A 319 -7.65 -14.91 28.41
N PRO A 320 -7.81 -13.61 28.72
CA PRO A 320 -8.74 -13.17 29.74
C PRO A 320 -10.18 -13.32 29.25
N VAL A 321 -11.05 -13.93 30.07
CA VAL A 321 -12.45 -14.15 29.71
C VAL A 321 -13.22 -12.83 29.57
N LEU A 322 -12.81 -11.78 30.28
CA LEU A 322 -13.38 -10.43 30.18
C LEU A 322 -13.55 -9.94 28.72
N LEU A 323 -12.65 -10.33 27.81
CA LEU A 323 -12.73 -9.95 26.40
C LEU A 323 -13.96 -10.53 25.69
N ALA A 324 -14.42 -11.72 26.08
CA ALA A 324 -15.67 -12.29 25.57
C ALA A 324 -16.88 -11.43 25.95
N PHE A 325 -16.83 -10.75 27.09
CA PHE A 325 -17.88 -9.84 27.55
C PHE A 325 -17.73 -8.40 27.03
N ALA A 326 -16.69 -8.09 26.24
CA ALA A 326 -16.42 -6.72 25.79
C ALA A 326 -17.60 -6.06 25.04
N PRO A 327 -18.33 -6.74 24.14
CA PRO A 327 -19.52 -6.16 23.51
C PRO A 327 -20.61 -5.80 24.51
N THR A 328 -20.86 -6.66 25.50
CA THR A 328 -21.85 -6.45 26.57
C THR A 328 -21.44 -5.29 27.48
N ILE A 329 -20.17 -5.23 27.89
CA ILE A 329 -19.62 -4.14 28.71
C ILE A 329 -19.72 -2.81 27.96
N LEU A 330 -19.33 -2.78 26.68
CA LEU A 330 -19.40 -1.55 25.88
C LEU A 330 -20.84 -1.07 25.72
N LEU A 331 -21.78 -1.96 25.40
CA LEU A 331 -23.19 -1.61 25.24
C LEU A 331 -23.79 -1.09 26.55
N THR A 332 -23.51 -1.74 27.67
CA THR A 332 -24.00 -1.30 28.99
C THR A 332 -23.45 0.06 29.37
N LEU A 333 -22.16 0.32 29.15
CA LEU A 333 -21.55 1.64 29.37
C LEU A 333 -22.17 2.71 28.47
N LEU A 334 -22.41 2.42 27.18
CA LEU A 334 -23.09 3.33 26.27
C LEU A 334 -24.53 3.60 26.70
N ALA A 335 -25.24 2.58 27.19
CA ALA A 335 -26.60 2.73 27.68
C ALA A 335 -26.67 3.58 28.94
N VAL A 336 -25.74 3.38 29.89
CA VAL A 336 -25.61 4.23 31.08
C VAL A 336 -25.25 5.66 30.69
N LEU A 337 -24.31 5.84 29.76
CA LEU A 337 -23.94 7.16 29.26
C LEU A 337 -25.12 7.86 28.57
N ALA A 338 -25.93 7.13 27.80
CA ALA A 338 -27.13 7.66 27.20
C ALA A 338 -28.15 8.05 28.29
N LEU A 339 -28.49 7.15 29.20
CA LEU A 339 -29.52 7.34 30.22
C LEU A 339 -29.16 8.36 31.29
N VAL A 340 -27.88 8.51 31.63
CA VAL A 340 -27.42 9.39 32.72
C VAL A 340 -26.68 10.59 32.15
N GLY A 341 -25.75 10.37 31.24
CA GLY A 341 -24.90 11.42 30.66
C GLY A 341 -25.67 12.42 29.82
N VAL A 342 -26.60 11.97 28.96
CA VAL A 342 -27.39 12.87 28.10
C VAL A 342 -28.36 13.74 28.92
N PRO A 343 -29.13 13.20 29.90
CA PRO A 343 -29.95 14.04 30.77
C PRO A 343 -29.15 14.97 31.68
N ALA A 344 -28.01 14.53 32.23
CA ALA A 344 -27.15 15.37 33.06
C ALA A 344 -26.54 16.53 32.25
N ALA A 345 -26.08 16.25 31.02
CA ALA A 345 -25.62 17.27 30.10
C ALA A 345 -26.75 18.24 29.73
N GLY A 346 -27.94 17.72 29.41
CA GLY A 346 -29.14 18.52 29.16
C GLY A 346 -29.52 19.41 30.34
N TYR A 347 -29.46 18.89 31.56
CA TYR A 347 -29.69 19.64 32.80
C TYR A 347 -28.69 20.79 32.97
N SER A 348 -27.41 20.54 32.69
CA SER A 348 -26.36 21.56 32.79
C SER A 348 -26.50 22.71 31.78
N ILE A 349 -27.29 22.52 30.71
CA ILE A 349 -27.51 23.51 29.65
C ILE A 349 -28.83 24.25 29.83
N ALA A 350 -29.93 23.55 30.14
CA ALA A 350 -31.29 24.09 30.13
C ALA A 350 -32.11 23.71 31.38
N GLY A 351 -31.45 23.33 32.48
CA GLY A 351 -32.10 22.95 33.74
C GLY A 351 -33.07 21.77 33.60
N ARG A 352 -34.15 21.76 34.38
CA ARG A 352 -35.15 20.66 34.36
C ARG A 352 -35.74 20.38 32.98
N ARG A 353 -35.87 21.41 32.12
CA ARG A 353 -36.35 21.26 30.74
C ARG A 353 -35.35 20.49 29.87
N GLY A 354 -34.05 20.78 30.02
CA GLY A 354 -32.98 20.06 29.33
C GLY A 354 -32.86 18.60 29.77
N MET A 355 -33.14 18.29 31.04
CA MET A 355 -33.19 16.92 31.55
C MET A 355 -34.30 16.09 30.90
N ALA A 356 -35.52 16.64 30.77
CA ALA A 356 -36.64 15.97 30.13
C ALA A 356 -36.37 15.69 28.63
N ILE A 357 -35.80 16.67 27.92
CA ILE A 357 -35.40 16.52 26.52
C ILE A 357 -34.30 15.46 26.38
N GLY A 358 -33.26 15.55 27.22
CA GLY A 358 -32.15 14.59 27.20
C GLY A 358 -32.60 13.16 27.50
N SER A 359 -33.57 12.98 28.41
CA SER A 359 -34.13 11.67 28.77
C SER A 359 -34.94 11.08 27.60
N GLY A 360 -35.76 11.90 26.93
CA GLY A 360 -36.50 11.47 25.74
C GLY A 360 -35.58 11.04 24.60
N VAL A 361 -34.49 11.77 24.37
CA VAL A 361 -33.47 11.42 23.37
C VAL A 361 -32.77 10.10 23.75
N ALA A 362 -32.34 9.95 25.01
CA ALA A 362 -31.67 8.74 25.48
C ALA A 362 -32.53 7.48 25.30
N VAL A 363 -33.80 7.53 25.71
CA VAL A 363 -34.75 6.42 25.56
C VAL A 363 -34.99 6.11 24.08
N SER A 364 -35.11 7.13 23.23
CA SER A 364 -35.33 6.93 21.79
C SER A 364 -34.13 6.26 21.11
N VAL A 365 -32.91 6.66 21.48
CA VAL A 365 -31.67 6.04 20.97
C VAL A 365 -31.57 4.58 21.42
N LEU A 366 -31.90 4.28 22.67
CA LEU A 366 -31.88 2.90 23.18
C LEU A 366 -32.96 2.02 22.56
N ALA A 367 -34.17 2.55 22.36
CA ALA A 367 -35.24 1.84 21.67
C ALA A 367 -34.85 1.54 20.22
N LEU A 368 -34.23 2.51 19.53
CA LEU A 368 -33.71 2.33 18.18
C LEU A 368 -32.61 1.26 18.12
N ALA A 369 -31.67 1.29 19.06
CA ALA A 369 -30.60 0.30 19.16
C ALA A 369 -31.16 -1.10 19.42
N TYR A 370 -32.12 -1.25 20.34
CA TYR A 370 -32.80 -2.52 20.62
C TYR A 370 -33.49 -3.09 19.37
N VAL A 371 -34.24 -2.25 18.64
CA VAL A 371 -34.91 -2.65 17.40
C VAL A 371 -33.89 -3.07 16.33
N PHE A 372 -32.79 -2.32 16.20
CA PHE A 372 -31.71 -2.64 15.26
C PHE A 372 -31.05 -3.99 15.58
N LEU A 373 -30.71 -4.23 16.86
CA LEU A 373 -30.08 -5.47 17.32
C LEU A 373 -31.03 -6.67 17.16
N ARG A 374 -32.35 -6.48 17.36
CA ARG A 374 -33.33 -7.58 17.30
C ARG A 374 -33.79 -7.94 15.88
N PHE A 375 -33.81 -6.97 14.97
CA PHE A 375 -34.43 -7.14 13.65
C PHE A 375 -33.52 -6.83 12.45
N GLY A 376 -32.27 -6.41 12.67
CA GLY A 376 -31.27 -6.21 11.62
C GLY A 376 -31.51 -5.01 10.69
N ARG A 377 -30.72 -4.92 9.61
CA ARG A 377 -30.64 -3.76 8.69
C ARG A 377 -31.95 -3.36 8.01
N THR A 378 -32.94 -4.26 7.94
CA THR A 378 -34.20 -4.02 7.22
C THR A 378 -35.19 -3.13 8.00
N ILE A 379 -35.04 -2.98 9.32
CA ILE A 379 -35.94 -2.13 10.16
C ILE A 379 -35.29 -0.78 10.57
N ALA A 380 -34.01 -0.56 10.26
CA ALA A 380 -33.29 0.69 10.56
C ALA A 380 -33.97 1.95 9.96
N LEU A 381 -34.69 1.80 8.83
CA LEU A 381 -35.49 2.85 8.19
C LEU A 381 -36.76 3.23 8.99
N LEU A 382 -37.38 2.26 9.66
CA LEU A 382 -38.56 2.51 10.49
C LEU A 382 -38.18 3.16 11.82
N GLY A 383 -37.02 2.80 12.34
CA GLY A 383 -36.46 3.43 13.53
C GLY A 383 -35.98 4.87 13.32
N SER A 384 -35.42 5.21 12.15
CA SER A 384 -35.10 6.60 11.79
C SER A 384 -36.36 7.43 11.52
N LEU A 385 -37.42 6.83 10.96
CA LEU A 385 -38.76 7.45 10.85
C LEU A 385 -39.39 7.72 12.22
N ALA A 386 -39.25 6.79 13.18
CA ALA A 386 -39.73 6.99 14.55
C ALA A 386 -38.94 8.08 15.28
N LEU A 387 -37.61 8.13 15.10
CA LEU A 387 -36.76 9.20 15.64
C LEU A 387 -37.15 10.58 15.06
N LEU A 388 -37.42 10.66 13.76
CA LEU A 388 -37.91 11.88 13.10
C LEU A 388 -39.31 12.28 13.57
N ALA A 389 -40.20 11.30 13.84
CA ALA A 389 -41.52 11.55 14.40
C ALA A 389 -41.44 12.07 15.84
N VAL A 390 -40.51 11.57 16.66
CA VAL A 390 -40.29 12.02 18.04
C VAL A 390 -39.63 13.40 18.07
N VAL A 391 -38.66 13.68 17.19
CA VAL A 391 -38.07 15.02 17.03
C VAL A 391 -39.11 16.01 16.51
N GLY A 392 -39.97 15.59 15.58
CA GLY A 392 -41.10 16.37 15.08
C GLY A 392 -42.16 16.65 16.15
N LEU A 393 -42.48 15.66 16.99
CA LEU A 393 -43.40 15.81 18.12
C LEU A 393 -42.81 16.70 19.23
N ALA A 394 -41.50 16.60 19.49
CA ALA A 394 -40.80 17.48 20.43
C ALA A 394 -40.69 18.93 19.93
N ALA A 395 -40.60 19.14 18.61
CA ALA A 395 -40.70 20.47 17.99
C ALA A 395 -42.14 21.01 18.03
N PHE A 396 -43.13 20.13 17.84
CA PHE A 396 -44.57 20.44 17.91
C PHE A 396 -45.00 20.84 19.33
N LEU A 397 -44.50 20.15 20.36
CA LEU A 397 -44.72 20.50 21.77
C LEU A 397 -43.98 21.78 22.21
N ARG A 398 -43.13 22.34 21.34
CA ARG A 398 -42.34 23.54 21.58
C ARG A 398 -42.95 24.80 20.95
N SER A 399 -44.03 24.69 20.17
CA SER A 399 -44.66 25.83 19.49
C SER A 399 -46.06 26.14 20.05
N ASP A 400 -46.24 27.36 20.57
CA ASP A 400 -47.51 27.92 21.08
C ASP A 400 -48.56 28.14 19.96
N TYR A 401 -49.02 27.08 19.29
CA TYR A 401 -50.09 27.17 18.28
C TYR A 401 -51.26 26.22 18.62
N SER A 402 -52.48 26.76 18.56
CA SER A 402 -53.71 26.04 18.88
C SER A 402 -54.05 24.94 17.84
N ALA A 403 -54.50 23.78 18.34
CA ALA A 403 -54.54 22.49 17.67
C ALA A 403 -55.35 22.42 16.34
N LEU A 404 -56.27 23.34 16.09
CA LEU A 404 -57.16 23.29 14.91
C LEU A 404 -56.57 23.95 13.64
N GLN A 405 -55.51 24.77 13.77
CA GLN A 405 -54.81 25.35 12.60
C GLN A 405 -53.60 24.52 12.16
N ALA A 406 -53.03 23.71 13.08
CA ALA A 406 -51.92 22.80 12.81
C ALA A 406 -52.28 21.69 11.79
N ALA A 407 -53.54 21.27 11.73
CA ALA A 407 -54.02 20.24 10.79
C ALA A 407 -54.04 20.69 9.32
N ARG A 408 -54.09 22.00 9.03
CA ARG A 408 -53.99 22.53 7.65
C ARG A 408 -52.55 22.86 7.25
N ALA A 409 -51.68 23.19 8.20
CA ALA A 409 -50.27 23.47 7.95
C ALA A 409 -49.44 22.18 7.67
N THR A 410 -49.81 21.05 8.26
CA THR A 410 -49.20 19.73 8.01
C THR A 410 -49.36 19.29 6.55
N ALA A 411 -50.52 19.51 5.92
CA ALA A 411 -50.75 19.19 4.50
C ALA A 411 -49.86 20.00 3.53
N GLY A 412 -49.47 21.23 3.93
CA GLY A 412 -48.60 22.09 3.13
C GLY A 412 -47.10 21.77 3.29
N TRP A 413 -46.69 21.29 4.46
CA TRP A 413 -45.29 20.97 4.77
C TRP A 413 -44.86 19.62 4.16
N PHE A 414 -45.70 18.58 4.21
CA PHE A 414 -45.42 17.28 3.58
C PHE A 414 -45.24 17.36 2.05
N ARG A 415 -45.97 18.26 1.37
CA ARG A 415 -45.82 18.47 -0.09
C ARG A 415 -44.54 19.22 -0.48
N ARG A 416 -44.01 20.07 0.41
CA ARG A 416 -42.74 20.80 0.17
C ARG A 416 -41.52 19.95 0.55
N LEU A 417 -41.63 19.14 1.60
CA LEU A 417 -40.57 18.24 2.04
C LEU A 417 -40.39 17.06 1.06
N GLY A 418 -41.50 16.52 0.51
CA GLY A 418 -41.43 15.48 -0.54
C GLY A 418 -40.72 15.91 -1.82
N ARG A 419 -40.71 17.21 -2.15
CA ARG A 419 -39.93 17.76 -3.29
C ARG A 419 -38.47 18.05 -2.95
N ARG A 420 -38.13 18.33 -1.68
CA ARG A 420 -36.74 18.56 -1.24
C ARG A 420 -35.97 17.27 -0.94
N LEU A 421 -36.64 16.23 -0.43
CA LEU A 421 -36.02 14.93 -0.18
C LEU A 421 -35.74 14.13 -1.46
N ALA A 422 -36.38 14.48 -2.58
CA ALA A 422 -36.00 13.97 -3.90
C ALA A 422 -34.72 14.62 -4.47
N ALA A 423 -34.26 15.74 -3.90
CA ALA A 423 -33.06 16.45 -4.35
C ALA A 423 -31.82 16.17 -3.47
N ASP A 424 -31.97 15.96 -2.16
CA ASP A 424 -30.84 15.86 -1.21
C ASP A 424 -30.68 14.48 -0.54
N GLY A 425 -31.02 13.38 -1.23
CA GLY A 425 -30.92 12.01 -0.70
C GLY A 425 -29.50 11.51 -0.42
N LEU A 426 -28.45 12.22 -0.84
CA LEU A 426 -27.05 11.78 -0.77
C LEU A 426 -26.21 12.46 0.32
N TRP A 427 -26.73 13.46 1.02
CA TRP A 427 -25.91 14.23 1.98
C TRP A 427 -25.73 13.56 3.35
N LEU A 428 -26.68 12.70 3.76
CA LEU A 428 -26.72 12.12 5.10
C LEU A 428 -25.90 10.82 5.27
N SER A 429 -25.57 10.12 4.18
CA SER A 429 -24.75 8.90 4.23
C SER A 429 -23.27 9.20 4.52
N GLY A 430 -22.71 10.26 3.91
CA GLY A 430 -21.27 10.56 4.01
C GLY A 430 -20.80 10.97 5.42
N ARG A 431 -21.67 11.55 6.27
CA ARG A 431 -21.27 11.91 7.64
C ARG A 431 -21.33 10.75 8.63
N LEU A 432 -22.15 9.74 8.35
CA LEU A 432 -22.22 8.52 9.17
C LEU A 432 -20.97 7.65 8.98
N GLU A 433 -20.44 7.57 7.76
CA GLU A 433 -19.18 6.86 7.49
C GLU A 433 -17.95 7.56 8.09
N ALA A 434 -17.92 8.90 8.07
CA ALA A 434 -16.83 9.67 8.68
C ALA A 434 -16.80 9.56 10.22
N ALA A 435 -17.98 9.50 10.86
CA ALA A 435 -18.09 9.30 12.30
C ALA A 435 -17.62 7.91 12.74
N VAL A 436 -18.04 6.86 12.02
CA VAL A 436 -17.66 5.46 12.27
C VAL A 436 -16.15 5.27 12.08
N GLY A 437 -15.56 5.80 11.00
CA GLY A 437 -14.11 5.72 10.79
C GLY A 437 -13.28 6.48 11.82
N SER A 438 -13.83 7.54 12.43
CA SER A 438 -13.15 8.26 13.52
C SER A 438 -13.19 7.50 14.85
N LEU A 439 -14.29 6.78 15.11
CA LEU A 439 -14.49 5.98 16.31
C LEU A 439 -13.58 4.75 16.29
N GLU A 440 -13.45 4.11 15.13
CA GLU A 440 -12.59 2.95 14.94
C GLU A 440 -11.11 3.27 15.19
N ARG A 441 -10.63 4.42 14.69
CA ARG A 441 -9.26 4.90 14.95
C ARG A 441 -9.01 5.22 16.42
N ARG A 442 -10.02 5.68 17.16
CA ARG A 442 -9.92 5.96 18.60
C ARG A 442 -9.98 4.69 19.44
N LEU A 443 -10.79 3.71 19.03
CA LEU A 443 -10.88 2.39 19.68
C LEU A 443 -9.59 1.58 19.53
N ARG A 444 -8.94 1.63 18.35
CA ARG A 444 -7.63 0.98 18.16
C ARG A 444 -6.56 1.59 19.09
N ARG A 445 -6.45 2.92 19.15
CA ARG A 445 -5.53 3.59 20.10
C ARG A 445 -5.81 3.30 21.57
N LEU A 446 -7.08 3.08 21.93
CA LEU A 446 -7.46 2.71 23.30
C LEU A 446 -7.09 1.25 23.60
N ARG A 447 -7.33 0.34 22.65
CA ARG A 447 -6.91 -1.06 22.71
C ARG A 447 -5.39 -1.17 22.87
N ASP A 448 -4.63 -0.48 22.03
CA ASP A 448 -3.16 -0.56 22.05
C ASP A 448 -2.58 0.00 23.36
N ARG A 449 -3.26 0.98 23.99
CA ARG A 449 -2.93 1.46 25.35
C ARG A 449 -3.28 0.48 26.47
N LEU A 450 -4.29 -0.36 26.29
CA LEU A 450 -4.74 -1.32 27.30
C LEU A 450 -4.02 -2.66 27.18
N THR A 451 -3.49 -3.00 26.00
CA THR A 451 -2.77 -4.25 25.73
C THR A 451 -1.25 -4.09 25.69
N GLY A 452 -0.72 -2.86 25.78
CA GLY A 452 0.71 -2.58 25.82
C GLY A 452 1.35 -2.87 27.18
N PRO A 453 2.69 -3.03 27.22
CA PRO A 453 3.44 -3.35 28.45
C PRO A 453 3.36 -2.27 29.55
N ASP A 454 2.98 -1.04 29.19
CA ASP A 454 2.81 0.09 30.11
C ASP A 454 1.34 0.32 30.55
N ALA A 455 0.49 -0.72 30.50
CA ALA A 455 -0.90 -0.63 30.94
C ALA A 455 -0.97 -0.06 32.36
N THR A 456 -1.53 1.14 32.50
CA THR A 456 -1.57 1.86 33.79
C THR A 456 -2.33 1.02 34.83
N PRO A 457 -1.80 0.87 36.05
CA PRO A 457 -2.47 0.10 37.09
C PRO A 457 -3.86 0.68 37.38
N LEU A 458 -4.86 -0.19 37.47
CA LEU A 458 -6.30 0.12 37.64
C LEU A 458 -6.62 0.99 38.88
N ALA A 459 -5.65 1.24 39.76
CA ALA A 459 -5.77 2.17 40.89
C ALA A 459 -6.01 3.63 40.44
N ASP A 460 -5.52 4.04 39.26
CA ASP A 460 -5.76 5.39 38.71
C ASP A 460 -7.00 5.48 37.80
N ALA A 461 -7.60 4.34 37.45
CA ALA A 461 -8.83 4.30 36.65
C ALA A 461 -10.01 4.96 37.37
N GLY A 462 -10.05 4.93 38.71
CA GLY A 462 -11.07 5.60 39.51
C GLY A 462 -11.06 7.12 39.35
N ARG A 463 -9.88 7.76 39.40
CA ARG A 463 -9.74 9.21 39.16
C ARG A 463 -10.04 9.57 37.71
N TRP A 464 -9.62 8.73 36.76
CA TRP A 464 -9.94 8.92 35.35
C TRP A 464 -11.45 8.83 35.08
N LEU A 465 -12.15 7.80 35.61
CA LEU A 465 -13.60 7.60 35.49
C LEU A 465 -14.41 8.76 36.10
N THR A 466 -13.99 9.27 37.26
CA THR A 466 -14.68 10.42 37.90
C THR A 466 -14.52 11.73 37.12
N SER A 467 -13.50 11.85 36.26
CA SER A 467 -13.27 13.02 35.40
C SER A 467 -13.98 12.95 34.03
N LEU A 468 -14.50 11.78 33.64
CA LEU A 468 -15.20 11.58 32.36
C LEU A 468 -16.45 12.44 32.18
N PRO A 469 -17.33 12.63 33.18
CA PRO A 469 -18.52 13.47 33.01
C PRO A 469 -18.15 14.92 32.68
N ALA A 470 -17.14 15.46 33.36
CA ALA A 470 -16.68 16.83 33.13
C ALA A 470 -16.02 17.00 31.75
N ARG A 471 -15.20 16.03 31.33
CA ARG A 471 -14.55 16.02 30.01
C ARG A 471 -15.54 15.85 28.86
N LEU A 472 -16.58 15.05 29.06
CA LEU A 472 -17.65 14.84 28.08
C LEU A 472 -18.56 16.06 27.96
N VAL A 473 -18.88 16.73 29.08
CA VAL A 473 -19.59 18.03 29.07
C VAL A 473 -18.75 19.12 28.38
N ALA A 474 -17.43 19.14 28.58
CA ALA A 474 -16.52 20.07 27.89
C ALA A 474 -16.48 19.81 26.37
N PHE A 475 -16.40 18.54 25.96
CA PHE A 475 -16.42 18.14 24.54
C PHE A 475 -17.76 18.46 23.87
N VAL A 476 -18.89 18.23 24.55
CA VAL A 476 -20.23 18.59 24.06
C VAL A 476 -20.41 20.11 23.98
N ARG A 477 -19.88 20.90 24.94
CA ARG A 477 -19.87 22.37 24.84
C ARG A 477 -19.01 22.89 23.70
N ALA A 478 -17.89 22.23 23.40
CA ALA A 478 -17.04 22.57 22.26
C ALA A 478 -17.71 22.27 20.91
N LEU A 479 -18.58 21.27 20.85
CA LEU A 479 -19.38 20.92 19.67
C LEU A 479 -20.65 21.78 19.51
N ALA A 480 -21.24 22.23 20.62
CA ALA A 480 -22.45 23.06 20.62
C ALA A 480 -22.17 24.55 20.34
N ARG A 481 -20.94 25.02 20.57
CA ARG A 481 -20.48 26.33 20.09
C ARG A 481 -19.96 26.16 18.66
N GLY A 482 -20.85 26.31 17.68
CA GLY A 482 -20.47 26.33 16.26
C GLY A 482 -19.40 27.39 15.95
N PRO A 483 -18.66 27.25 14.84
CA PRO A 483 -17.51 28.09 14.53
C PRO A 483 -17.98 29.45 14.00
N SER A 484 -18.19 30.41 14.89
CA SER A 484 -18.45 31.81 14.52
C SER A 484 -17.26 32.72 14.83
N ARG A 485 -16.03 32.21 14.73
CA ARG A 485 -14.78 32.97 14.96
C ARG A 485 -13.72 32.69 13.91
N LEU A 486 -14.07 32.79 12.62
CA LEU A 486 -13.09 32.78 11.52
C LEU A 486 -13.22 33.98 10.58
N PHE A 487 -13.94 35.03 11.01
CA PHE A 487 -13.88 36.34 10.38
C PHE A 487 -13.76 37.37 11.50
N ASP A 488 -12.55 37.45 12.06
CA ASP A 488 -12.01 38.74 12.49
C ASP A 488 -10.49 38.61 12.44
N SER A 489 -9.92 39.33 11.47
CA SER A 489 -8.49 39.43 11.24
C SER A 489 -8.09 40.81 11.74
N GLU A 490 -7.69 40.93 13.00
CA GLU A 490 -6.99 42.11 13.50
C GLU A 490 -5.83 41.66 14.39
N GLU A 491 -4.65 41.62 13.75
CA GLU A 491 -3.43 42.31 14.18
C GLU A 491 -3.16 42.44 15.69
N SER A 492 -2.14 41.72 16.20
CA SER A 492 -1.00 42.32 16.91
C SER A 492 -0.07 41.29 17.56
N ASP A 493 1.21 41.60 17.40
CA ASP A 493 2.40 41.34 18.22
C ASP A 493 2.92 39.93 18.50
N HIS A 494 4.08 39.72 17.84
CA HIS A 494 5.24 39.00 18.33
C HIS A 494 5.56 39.30 19.80
N ASP A 495 5.76 38.23 20.57
CA ASP A 495 6.74 38.24 21.65
C ASP A 495 7.54 36.94 21.59
N ASP A 496 8.86 37.11 21.56
CA ASP A 496 9.89 36.08 21.52
C ASP A 496 9.89 35.24 22.79
N LEU A 497 10.07 33.91 22.66
CA LEU A 497 10.95 33.14 23.55
C LEU A 497 11.58 31.97 22.78
N ALA A 498 12.89 32.08 22.57
CA ALA A 498 13.76 30.99 22.17
C ALA A 498 13.93 29.97 23.32
N GLY A 499 13.97 28.69 22.99
CA GLY A 499 14.34 27.64 23.94
C GLY A 499 14.08 26.22 23.46
N GLU A 500 15.17 25.57 23.01
CA GLU A 500 15.45 24.12 23.08
C GLU A 500 14.81 23.10 22.12
N SER A 501 15.74 22.44 21.41
CA SER A 501 15.85 20.98 21.17
C SER A 501 15.29 20.41 19.85
N GLY A 502 16.22 19.86 19.05
CA GLY A 502 16.05 19.21 17.75
C GLY A 502 15.25 17.90 17.75
N HIS A 503 14.04 17.93 18.27
CA HIS A 503 13.03 16.87 18.11
C HIS A 503 11.74 17.34 17.41
N ALA A 504 11.58 18.65 17.19
CA ALA A 504 10.39 19.23 16.56
C ALA A 504 10.37 19.16 15.02
N ASP A 505 11.53 19.03 14.36
CA ASP A 505 11.61 18.98 12.89
C ASP A 505 10.97 17.72 12.32
N GLY A 506 11.15 16.57 12.99
CA GLY A 506 10.54 15.31 12.58
C GLY A 506 9.01 15.33 12.65
N GLU A 507 8.44 15.84 13.76
CA GLU A 507 6.98 15.94 13.91
C GLU A 507 6.35 16.92 12.93
N THR A 508 6.99 18.06 12.68
CA THR A 508 6.50 19.04 11.71
C THR A 508 6.60 18.53 10.28
N THR A 509 7.69 17.84 9.90
CA THR A 509 7.82 17.19 8.59
C THR A 509 6.81 16.05 8.39
N LEU A 510 6.59 15.22 9.42
CA LEU A 510 5.56 14.16 9.39
C LEU A 510 4.14 14.76 9.28
N SER A 511 3.88 15.87 9.97
CA SER A 511 2.62 16.63 9.87
C SER A 511 2.44 17.23 8.47
N ARG A 512 3.49 17.80 7.87
CA ARG A 512 3.50 18.34 6.49
C ARG A 512 3.24 17.25 5.44
N ARG A 513 3.92 16.10 5.52
CA ARG A 513 3.65 14.93 4.66
C ARG A 513 2.20 14.45 4.81
N ALA A 514 1.67 14.39 6.03
CA ALA A 514 0.28 14.01 6.27
C ALA A 514 -0.73 15.01 5.69
N GLN A 515 -0.43 16.31 5.75
CA GLN A 515 -1.23 17.38 5.15
C GLN A 515 -1.25 17.28 3.62
N PHE A 516 -0.08 17.14 2.99
CA PHE A 516 0.02 16.98 1.54
C PHE A 516 -0.66 15.70 1.03
N ARG A 517 -0.51 14.56 1.73
CA ARG A 517 -1.22 13.32 1.40
C ARG A 517 -2.75 13.46 1.45
N ARG A 518 -3.31 14.43 2.18
CA ARG A 518 -4.76 14.72 2.12
C ARG A 518 -5.14 15.47 0.84
N VAL A 519 -4.31 16.43 0.41
CA VAL A 519 -4.47 17.18 -0.84
C VAL A 519 -4.41 16.23 -2.04
N TRP A 520 -3.40 15.35 -2.09
CA TRP A 520 -3.27 14.36 -3.16
C TRP A 520 -4.45 13.38 -3.22
N ARG A 521 -4.92 12.85 -2.08
CA ARG A 521 -6.08 11.93 -2.06
C ARG A 521 -7.36 12.60 -2.55
N ALA A 522 -7.55 13.88 -2.25
CA ALA A 522 -8.70 14.64 -2.75
C ALA A 522 -8.66 14.79 -4.27
N PHE A 523 -7.48 15.05 -4.84
CA PHE A 523 -7.27 15.09 -6.29
C PHE A 523 -7.46 13.71 -6.94
N ALA A 524 -6.72 12.70 -6.48
CA ALA A 524 -6.71 11.36 -7.07
C ALA A 524 -8.07 10.65 -6.96
N GLY A 525 -8.78 10.84 -5.84
CA GLY A 525 -10.14 10.34 -5.66
C GLY A 525 -11.16 10.98 -6.62
N ARG A 526 -10.94 12.21 -7.06
CA ARG A 526 -11.81 12.85 -8.07
C ARG A 526 -11.49 12.35 -9.48
N VAL A 527 -10.22 12.13 -9.79
CA VAL A 527 -9.78 11.65 -11.11
C VAL A 527 -10.08 10.15 -11.29
N ALA A 528 -9.96 9.33 -10.25
CA ALA A 528 -10.15 7.88 -10.33
C ALA A 528 -10.83 7.32 -9.06
N PRO A 529 -12.14 7.55 -8.86
CA PRO A 529 -12.85 7.30 -7.60
C PRO A 529 -12.66 5.91 -6.99
N GLU A 530 -12.59 4.87 -7.83
CA GLU A 530 -12.52 3.47 -7.38
C GLU A 530 -11.18 2.79 -7.66
N THR A 531 -10.31 3.41 -8.46
CA THR A 531 -9.07 2.78 -8.95
C THR A 531 -7.79 3.51 -8.56
N TRP A 532 -7.89 4.72 -7.99
CA TRP A 532 -6.71 5.52 -7.65
C TRP A 532 -5.71 4.84 -6.69
N PRO A 533 -6.09 4.01 -5.69
CA PRO A 533 -5.10 3.37 -4.82
C PRO A 533 -4.22 2.34 -5.53
N ARG A 534 -4.62 1.90 -6.73
CA ARG A 534 -3.93 0.90 -7.56
C ARG A 534 -3.26 1.53 -8.79
N ARG A 535 -3.20 2.86 -8.88
CA ARG A 535 -2.70 3.61 -10.03
C ARG A 535 -1.46 4.41 -9.63
N THR A 536 -0.49 4.51 -10.53
CA THR A 536 0.70 5.34 -10.27
C THR A 536 0.35 6.82 -10.36
N ALA A 537 1.12 7.69 -9.69
CA ALA A 537 0.89 9.14 -9.74
C ALA A 537 0.91 9.69 -11.18
N GLY A 538 1.77 9.15 -12.05
CA GLY A 538 1.81 9.49 -13.47
C GLY A 538 0.58 9.02 -14.27
N GLU A 539 -0.07 7.92 -13.87
CA GLU A 539 -1.33 7.47 -14.48
C GLU A 539 -2.53 8.32 -14.05
N VAL A 540 -2.54 8.79 -12.80
CA VAL A 540 -3.54 9.75 -12.31
C VAL A 540 -3.38 11.09 -13.04
N SER A 541 -2.15 11.57 -13.20
CA SER A 541 -1.81 12.81 -13.92
C SER A 541 -2.25 12.78 -15.40
N ARG A 542 -1.85 11.74 -16.16
CA ARG A 542 -2.24 11.59 -17.57
C ARG A 542 -3.76 11.56 -17.74
N ARG A 543 -4.45 10.79 -16.90
CA ARG A 543 -5.90 10.68 -16.92
C ARG A 543 -6.62 11.97 -16.51
N ALA A 544 -6.00 12.81 -15.67
CA ALA A 544 -6.53 14.13 -15.35
C ALA A 544 -6.47 15.05 -16.58
N ILE A 545 -5.33 15.08 -17.28
CA ILE A 545 -5.12 15.86 -18.50
C ILE A 545 -6.06 15.37 -19.63
N ASP A 546 -6.20 14.05 -19.80
CA ASP A 546 -7.10 13.46 -20.79
C ASP A 546 -8.58 13.82 -20.55
N ARG A 547 -8.93 14.20 -19.32
CA ARG A 547 -10.28 14.68 -18.95
C ARG A 547 -10.44 16.20 -19.06
N GLY A 548 -9.44 16.90 -19.60
CA GLY A 548 -9.50 18.33 -19.87
C GLY A 548 -9.03 19.22 -18.71
N LEU A 549 -8.39 18.67 -17.67
CA LEU A 549 -7.79 19.47 -16.61
C LEU A 549 -6.48 20.11 -17.06
N SER A 550 -6.20 21.34 -16.61
CA SER A 550 -5.01 22.10 -16.99
C SER A 550 -3.70 21.33 -16.71
N PRO A 551 -2.85 21.11 -17.74
CA PRO A 551 -1.65 20.29 -17.59
C PRO A 551 -0.58 20.86 -16.65
N GLY A 552 -0.54 22.18 -16.42
CA GLY A 552 0.43 22.83 -15.52
C GLY A 552 0.20 22.44 -14.06
N PRO A 553 -0.95 22.83 -13.46
CA PRO A 553 -1.29 22.51 -12.07
C PRO A 553 -1.28 21.00 -11.77
N VAL A 554 -1.72 20.18 -12.74
CA VAL A 554 -1.73 18.72 -12.60
C VAL A 554 -0.32 18.13 -12.52
N ARG A 555 0.62 18.63 -13.33
CA ARG A 555 2.02 18.18 -13.28
C ARG A 555 2.70 18.63 -12.00
N GLU A 556 2.50 19.88 -11.58
CA GLU A 556 3.06 20.42 -10.33
C GLU A 556 2.63 19.61 -9.10
N LEU A 557 1.33 19.27 -9.01
CA LEU A 557 0.81 18.42 -7.93
C LEU A 557 1.40 17.00 -7.96
N THR A 558 1.61 16.45 -9.16
CA THR A 558 2.14 15.09 -9.36
C THR A 558 3.63 15.00 -9.04
N ASP A 559 4.41 15.99 -9.45
CA ASP A 559 5.85 16.03 -9.21
C ASP A 559 6.15 16.32 -7.74
N THR A 560 5.36 17.19 -7.09
CA THR A 560 5.42 17.35 -5.63
C THR A 560 5.10 16.05 -4.92
N PHE A 561 4.11 15.27 -5.39
CA PHE A 561 3.83 13.95 -4.80
C PHE A 561 4.96 12.96 -4.97
N ARG A 562 5.62 12.95 -6.14
CA ARG A 562 6.78 12.08 -6.37
C ARG A 562 7.96 12.45 -5.47
N ALA A 563 8.26 13.74 -5.33
CA ALA A 563 9.32 14.21 -4.45
C ALA A 563 9.08 13.85 -2.98
N VAL A 564 7.81 13.81 -2.55
CA VAL A 564 7.42 13.49 -1.17
C VAL A 564 7.46 12.00 -0.86
N GLU A 565 7.06 11.17 -1.82
CA GLU A 565 6.88 9.74 -1.61
C GLU A 565 8.11 8.93 -2.04
N TYR A 566 8.92 9.45 -2.97
CA TYR A 566 10.11 8.78 -3.51
C TYR A 566 11.41 9.58 -3.36
N GLY A 567 11.36 10.79 -2.78
CA GLY A 567 12.55 11.62 -2.57
C GLY A 567 12.93 11.72 -1.10
N ASP A 568 14.22 11.92 -0.83
CA ASP A 568 14.79 12.08 0.51
C ASP A 568 14.68 13.52 1.06
N GLU A 569 14.12 14.47 0.29
CA GLU A 569 13.99 15.86 0.69
C GLU A 569 12.78 16.13 1.62
N SER A 570 12.98 17.01 2.61
CA SER A 570 11.93 17.47 3.50
C SER A 570 11.05 18.54 2.85
N LEU A 571 9.72 18.33 2.82
CA LEU A 571 8.72 19.31 2.34
C LEU A 571 8.81 20.65 3.07
N THR A 572 8.88 21.74 2.32
CA THR A 572 8.75 23.12 2.85
C THR A 572 7.28 23.58 2.86
N ASP A 573 6.93 24.53 3.73
CA ASP A 573 5.57 25.10 3.77
C ASP A 573 5.16 25.76 2.44
N GLY A 574 6.13 26.38 1.75
CA GLY A 574 5.91 26.94 0.42
C GLY A 574 5.60 25.91 -0.67
N GLN A 575 6.04 24.65 -0.54
CA GLN A 575 5.65 23.57 -1.46
C GLN A 575 4.23 23.06 -1.17
N VAL A 576 3.83 23.01 0.11
CA VAL A 576 2.47 22.60 0.50
C VAL A 576 1.43 23.63 0.06
N GLU A 577 1.71 24.93 0.23
CA GLU A 577 0.79 25.98 -0.21
C GLU A 577 0.71 26.09 -1.74
N ARG A 578 1.82 25.91 -2.48
CA ARG A 578 1.78 25.81 -3.95
C ARG A 578 0.94 24.64 -4.44
N ALA A 579 1.09 23.46 -3.83
CA ALA A 579 0.26 22.32 -4.15
C ALA A 579 -1.23 22.53 -3.81
N ARG A 580 -1.54 23.27 -2.75
CA ARG A 580 -2.91 23.65 -2.40
C ARG A 580 -3.48 24.65 -3.39
N ALA A 581 -2.70 25.64 -3.83
CA ALA A 581 -3.08 26.58 -4.86
C ALA A 581 -3.38 25.86 -6.19
N ALA A 582 -2.50 24.95 -6.63
CA ALA A 582 -2.72 24.13 -7.81
C ALA A 582 -3.99 23.27 -7.72
N LEU A 583 -4.31 22.70 -6.55
CA LEU A 583 -5.57 21.96 -6.36
C LEU A 583 -6.81 22.87 -6.44
N ASN A 584 -6.71 24.10 -5.94
CA ASN A 584 -7.82 25.06 -5.99
C ASN A 584 -8.04 25.54 -7.44
N GLU A 585 -6.98 25.79 -8.20
CA GLU A 585 -7.08 26.14 -9.63
C GLU A 585 -7.76 25.01 -10.44
N ILE A 586 -7.37 23.75 -10.19
CA ILE A 586 -8.02 22.56 -10.77
C ILE A 586 -9.51 22.46 -10.38
N ARG A 587 -9.89 22.96 -9.19
CA ARG A 587 -11.29 22.95 -8.72
C ARG A 587 -12.12 24.02 -9.42
N ASP A 588 -11.60 25.23 -9.49
CA ASP A 588 -12.32 26.38 -10.04
C ASP A 588 -12.56 26.17 -11.55
N GLU A 589 -11.59 25.63 -12.29
CA GLU A 589 -11.74 25.28 -13.71
C GLU A 589 -12.81 24.20 -13.97
N SER A 590 -12.96 23.26 -13.04
CA SER A 590 -13.95 22.18 -13.15
C SER A 590 -15.39 22.65 -12.90
N GLU A 591 -15.56 23.78 -12.20
CA GLU A 591 -16.87 24.40 -11.96
C GLU A 591 -17.28 25.33 -13.12
N GLU A 592 -16.31 26.00 -13.77
CA GLU A 592 -16.57 26.83 -14.96
C GLU A 592 -16.84 26.01 -16.23
N GLY A 593 -16.30 24.79 -16.34
CA GLY A 593 -16.56 23.88 -17.47
C GLY A 593 -17.91 23.13 -17.42
N SER A 594 -18.71 23.32 -16.37
CA SER A 594 -20.01 22.65 -16.17
C SER A 594 -21.22 23.60 -16.21
N ALA A 595 -21.02 24.86 -16.63
CA ALA A 595 -22.07 25.88 -16.79
C ALA A 595 -22.62 25.94 -18.22
#